data_AF-A0A6L5R2N8-F1
#
_entry.id   AF-A0A6L5R2N8-F1
#
_cell.length_a   1.000
_cell.length_b   1.000
_cell.length_c   1.000
_cell.angle_alpha   90.00
_cell.angle_beta   90.00
_cell.angle_gamma   90.00
#
_symmetry.space_group_name_H-M   'P 1'
#
loop_
_entity.id
_entity.type
_entity.pdbx_description
1 polymer ?
#
loop_
_entity_poly.entity_id
_entity_poly.type
_entity_poly.pdbx_seq_one_letter_code
_entity_poly.pdbx_strand_id
1 'polypeptide(L)'
;MAVEGLTELAEVVRGVPATFADVSRAYRGWALAHPHLYRLLNTRPVDRSRVPPEVEDRAAEPLILATGGDLDLARAAWATINGLVDLELARRFPPDTDIEAVYSAAARAFDAARAHGPGQSQKPVA
;
A
#
# COMPACT_ATOMS: atom_id res chain seq x y z
N MET A 1 -0.78 -14.47 -15.78
CA MET A 1 -1.34 -13.12 -15.99
C MET A 1 -1.69 -12.38 -14.69
N ALA A 2 -2.80 -12.65 -13.99
CA ALA A 2 -3.13 -11.94 -12.73
C ALA A 2 -2.35 -12.48 -11.52
N VAL A 3 -2.31 -13.80 -11.34
CA VAL A 3 -1.56 -14.44 -10.25
C VAL A 3 -0.06 -14.14 -10.34
N GLU A 4 0.50 -14.17 -11.55
CA GLU A 4 1.90 -13.79 -11.81
C GLU A 4 2.18 -12.33 -11.44
N GLY A 5 1.31 -11.39 -11.86
CA GLY A 5 1.48 -9.97 -11.50
C GLY A 5 1.39 -9.73 -9.99
N LEU A 6 0.48 -10.42 -9.29
CA LEU A 6 0.38 -10.33 -7.84
C LEU A 6 1.61 -10.95 -7.15
N THR A 7 2.13 -12.05 -7.69
CA THR A 7 3.35 -12.69 -7.19
C THR A 7 4.55 -11.76 -7.36
N GLU A 8 4.69 -11.15 -8.53
CA GLU A 8 5.78 -10.19 -8.81
C GLU A 8 5.72 -8.99 -7.87
N LEU A 9 4.52 -8.39 -7.71
CA LEU A 9 4.31 -7.31 -6.76
C LEU A 9 4.68 -7.73 -5.33
N ALA A 10 4.25 -8.91 -4.89
CA ALA A 10 4.57 -9.44 -3.57
C ALA A 10 6.09 -9.57 -3.35
N GLU A 11 6.83 -10.07 -4.33
CA GLU A 11 8.30 -10.16 -4.23
C GLU A 11 8.95 -8.78 -4.18
N VAL A 12 8.46 -7.81 -4.97
CA VAL A 12 8.97 -6.43 -4.94
C VAL A 12 8.78 -5.78 -3.57
N VAL A 13 7.57 -5.87 -2.98
CA VAL A 13 7.32 -5.23 -1.68
C VAL A 13 7.94 -5.98 -0.49
N ARG A 14 8.20 -7.29 -0.62
CA ARG A 14 8.94 -8.07 0.38
C ARG A 14 10.45 -7.87 0.30
N GLY A 15 10.97 -7.42 -0.85
CA GLY A 15 12.38 -7.13 -1.06
C GLY A 15 12.88 -5.85 -0.41
N VAL A 16 11.99 -5.07 0.22
CA VAL A 16 12.32 -3.79 0.87
C VAL A 16 12.01 -3.81 2.36
N PRO A 17 12.58 -2.90 3.17
CA PRO A 17 12.20 -2.78 4.58
C PRO A 17 10.69 -2.60 4.76
N ALA A 18 10.14 -3.20 5.80
CA ALA A 18 8.72 -3.09 6.14
C ALA A 18 8.40 -1.75 6.81
N THR A 19 8.64 -0.65 6.09
CA THR A 19 8.18 0.70 6.46
C THR A 19 7.16 1.17 5.41
N PHE A 20 6.25 2.08 5.78
CA PHE A 20 5.32 2.62 4.79
C PHE A 20 6.08 3.30 3.64
N ALA A 21 7.14 4.06 3.95
CA ALA A 21 7.93 4.77 2.95
C ALA A 21 8.55 3.82 1.91
N ASP A 22 9.15 2.72 2.36
CA ASP A 22 9.83 1.77 1.47
C ASP A 22 8.84 0.93 0.68
N VAL A 23 7.80 0.40 1.34
CA VAL A 23 6.77 -0.40 0.68
C VAL A 23 6.00 0.44 -0.34
N SER A 24 5.59 1.67 0.01
CA SER A 24 4.87 2.54 -0.93
C SER A 24 5.73 2.92 -2.14
N ARG A 25 7.03 3.17 -1.96
CA ARG A 25 7.96 3.44 -3.06
C ARG A 25 8.13 2.23 -3.99
N ALA A 26 8.32 1.04 -3.42
CA ALA A 26 8.47 -0.19 -4.18
C ALA A 26 7.19 -0.51 -4.97
N TYR A 27 6.03 -0.41 -4.31
CA TYR A 27 4.71 -0.59 -4.92
C TYR A 27 4.51 0.40 -6.07
N ARG A 28 4.75 1.70 -5.83
CA ARG A 28 4.62 2.76 -6.83
C ARG A 28 5.53 2.49 -8.03
N GLY A 29 6.80 2.20 -7.79
CA GLY A 29 7.77 1.90 -8.84
C GLY A 29 7.32 0.74 -9.73
N TRP A 30 6.83 -0.34 -9.11
CA TRP A 30 6.26 -1.47 -9.84
C TRP A 30 5.03 -1.08 -10.65
N ALA A 31 4.09 -0.33 -10.06
CA ALA A 31 2.85 0.06 -10.73
C ALA A 31 3.08 0.98 -11.94
N LEU A 32 4.04 1.91 -11.83
CA LEU A 32 4.43 2.80 -12.93
C LEU A 32 5.16 2.06 -14.05
N ALA A 33 5.96 1.04 -13.72
CA ALA A 33 6.61 0.18 -14.71
C ALA A 33 5.62 -0.79 -15.39
N HIS A 34 4.57 -1.20 -14.68
CA HIS A 34 3.61 -2.21 -15.14
C HIS A 34 2.15 -1.72 -15.09
N PRO A 35 1.79 -0.60 -15.74
CA PRO A 35 0.47 0.02 -15.58
C PRO A 35 -0.70 -0.86 -16.03
N HIS A 36 -0.47 -1.79 -16.96
CA HIS A 36 -1.49 -2.75 -17.40
C HIS A 36 -1.72 -3.86 -16.37
N LEU A 37 -0.67 -4.38 -15.73
CA LEU A 37 -0.79 -5.37 -14.66
C LEU A 37 -1.39 -4.75 -13.41
N TYR A 38 -0.94 -3.56 -13.02
CA TYR A 38 -1.52 -2.82 -11.90
C TYR A 38 -3.04 -2.64 -12.06
N ARG A 39 -3.52 -2.20 -13.23
CA ARG A 39 -4.97 -2.09 -13.47
C ARG A 39 -5.67 -3.45 -13.40
N LEU A 40 -5.07 -4.51 -13.96
CA LEU A 40 -5.64 -5.86 -13.89
C LEU A 40 -5.85 -6.32 -12.44
N LEU A 41 -4.91 -6.01 -11.54
CA LEU A 41 -4.96 -6.41 -10.14
C LEU A 41 -5.93 -5.57 -9.30
N ASN A 42 -6.00 -4.25 -9.55
CA ASN A 42 -6.65 -3.32 -8.61
C ASN A 42 -7.98 -2.72 -9.10
N THR A 43 -8.36 -2.88 -10.38
CA THR A 43 -9.60 -2.26 -10.92
C THR A 43 -10.79 -3.22 -11.04
N ARG A 44 -10.59 -4.51 -10.81
CA ARG A 44 -11.64 -5.54 -10.90
C ARG A 44 -11.68 -6.37 -9.62
N PRO A 45 -12.85 -6.90 -9.25
CA PRO A 45 -12.93 -7.87 -8.16
C PRO A 45 -11.97 -9.04 -8.40
N VAL A 46 -11.17 -9.38 -7.39
CA VAL A 46 -10.32 -10.55 -7.40
C VAL A 46 -11.20 -11.80 -7.28
N ASP A 47 -11.08 -12.71 -8.25
CA ASP A 47 -11.63 -14.06 -8.13
C ASP A 47 -10.73 -14.87 -7.19
N ARG A 48 -11.05 -14.81 -5.89
CA ARG A 48 -10.28 -15.46 -4.82
C ARG A 48 -10.21 -16.98 -4.97
N SER A 49 -11.12 -17.60 -5.74
CA SER A 49 -11.04 -19.05 -6.01
C SER A 49 -9.82 -19.43 -6.87
N ARG A 50 -9.18 -18.44 -7.51
CA ARG A 50 -8.06 -18.63 -8.44
C ARG A 50 -6.74 -18.07 -7.92
N VAL A 51 -6.74 -17.47 -6.73
CA VAL A 51 -5.53 -16.93 -6.09
C VAL A 51 -5.18 -17.84 -4.93
N PRO A 52 -4.00 -18.48 -4.94
CA PRO A 52 -3.53 -19.23 -3.77
C PRO A 52 -3.46 -18.28 -2.55
N PRO A 53 -4.05 -18.64 -1.39
CA PRO A 53 -4.07 -17.77 -0.21
C PRO A 53 -2.69 -17.24 0.19
N GLU A 54 -1.66 -18.07 0.01
CA GLU A 54 -0.27 -17.75 0.35
C GLU A 54 0.28 -16.58 -0.47
N VAL A 55 -0.32 -16.25 -1.61
CA VAL A 55 0.09 -15.10 -2.44
C VAL A 55 -0.48 -13.81 -1.86
N GLU A 56 -1.75 -13.80 -1.43
CA GLU A 56 -2.35 -12.62 -0.80
C GLU A 56 -1.68 -12.33 0.55
N ASP A 57 -1.41 -13.37 1.35
CA ASP A 57 -0.73 -13.23 2.64
C ASP A 57 0.67 -12.65 2.48
N ARG A 58 1.45 -13.14 1.50
CA ARG A 58 2.80 -12.61 1.20
C ARG A 58 2.75 -11.17 0.69
N ALA A 59 1.76 -10.80 -0.11
CA ALA A 59 1.62 -9.43 -0.59
C ALA A 59 1.22 -8.46 0.52
N ALA A 60 0.43 -8.91 1.50
CA ALA A 60 -0.03 -8.11 2.62
C ALA A 60 0.99 -7.97 3.75
N GLU A 61 1.83 -8.99 3.96
CA GLU A 61 2.79 -9.08 5.07
C GLU A 61 3.63 -7.80 5.29
N PRO A 62 4.27 -7.20 4.27
CA PRO A 62 5.08 -6.00 4.48
C PRO A 62 4.29 -4.80 5.01
N LEU A 63 3.03 -4.64 4.57
CA LEU A 63 2.16 -3.56 5.07
C LEU A 63 1.68 -3.82 6.49
N ILE A 64 1.36 -5.08 6.83
CA ILE A 64 0.98 -5.46 8.20
C ILE A 64 2.14 -5.19 9.16
N LEU A 65 3.36 -5.53 8.78
CA LEU A 65 4.56 -5.23 9.56
C LEU A 65 4.82 -3.72 9.66
N ALA A 66 4.67 -3.00 8.54
CA ALA A 66 4.84 -1.54 8.49
C ALA A 66 3.84 -0.77 9.36
N THR A 67 2.70 -1.37 9.72
CA THR A 67 1.70 -0.77 10.61
C THR A 67 1.73 -1.34 12.03
N GLY A 68 2.74 -2.14 12.37
CA GLY A 68 2.88 -2.73 13.71
C GLY A 68 1.83 -3.79 14.03
N GLY A 69 1.26 -4.43 13.00
CA GLY A 69 0.23 -5.46 13.15
C GLY A 69 -1.21 -4.94 13.21
N ASP A 70 -1.42 -3.62 13.16
CA ASP A 70 -2.76 -3.05 13.06
C ASP A 70 -3.32 -3.27 11.64
N LEU A 71 -4.32 -4.15 11.55
CA LEU A 71 -4.93 -4.56 10.29
C LEU A 71 -5.77 -3.46 9.62
N ASP A 72 -6.41 -2.60 10.41
CA ASP A 72 -7.22 -1.52 9.87
C ASP A 72 -6.30 -0.41 9.35
N LEU A 73 -5.21 -0.13 10.08
CA LEU A 73 -4.15 0.75 9.58
C LEU A 73 -3.46 0.17 8.33
N ALA A 74 -3.24 -1.15 8.27
CA ALA A 74 -2.67 -1.80 7.08
C ALA A 74 -3.57 -1.66 5.85
N ARG A 75 -4.90 -1.81 6.02
CA ARG A 75 -5.89 -1.59 4.96
C ARG A 75 -5.95 -0.12 4.53
N ALA A 76 -5.89 0.80 5.48
CA ALA A 76 -5.84 2.23 5.18
C ALA A 76 -4.55 2.60 4.42
N ALA A 77 -3.42 2.01 4.80
CA ALA A 77 -2.13 2.18 4.13
C ALA A 77 -2.20 1.66 2.69
N TRP A 78 -2.70 0.44 2.50
CA TRP A 78 -2.90 -0.15 1.17
C TRP A 78 -3.82 0.71 0.29
N ALA A 79 -4.97 1.15 0.82
CA ALA A 79 -5.90 2.01 0.10
C ALA A 79 -5.26 3.36 -0.28
N THR A 80 -4.44 3.93 0.61
CA THR A 80 -3.72 5.18 0.33
C THR A 80 -2.71 5.00 -0.81
N ILE A 81 -1.92 3.92 -0.79
CA ILE A 81 -0.95 3.63 -1.85
C ILE A 81 -1.66 3.49 -3.20
N ASN A 82 -2.76 2.72 -3.27
CA ASN A 82 -3.53 2.57 -4.51
C ASN A 82 -4.11 3.90 -4.98
N GLY A 83 -4.70 4.70 -4.08
CA GLY A 83 -5.26 6.00 -4.44
C GLY A 83 -4.20 6.96 -5.00
N LEU A 84 -3.00 6.98 -4.42
CA LEU A 84 -1.89 7.80 -4.93
C LEU A 84 -1.41 7.32 -6.30
N VAL A 85 -1.24 6.01 -6.48
CA VAL A 85 -0.84 5.41 -7.76
C VAL A 85 -1.88 5.67 -8.84
N ASP A 86 -3.17 5.52 -8.54
CA ASP A 86 -4.27 5.80 -9.47
C ASP A 86 -4.26 7.25 -9.94
N LEU A 87 -4.12 8.21 -9.01
CA LEU A 87 -4.04 9.63 -9.32
C LEU A 87 -2.81 9.97 -10.17
N GLU A 88 -1.67 9.34 -9.88
CA GLU A 88 -0.43 9.54 -10.63
C GLU A 88 -0.50 8.96 -12.05
N LEU A 89 -0.95 7.71 -12.20
CA LEU A 89 -1.16 7.07 -13.51
C LEU A 89 -2.18 7.83 -14.37
N ALA A 90 -3.20 8.40 -13.74
CA ALA A 90 -4.20 9.23 -14.41
C ALA A 90 -3.73 10.67 -14.69
N ARG A 91 -2.52 11.06 -14.24
CA ARG A 91 -1.99 12.43 -14.28
C ARG A 91 -2.99 13.44 -13.69
N ARG A 92 -3.60 13.09 -12.56
CA ARG A 92 -4.70 13.86 -11.94
C ARG A 92 -4.23 14.85 -10.88
N PHE A 93 -2.98 14.74 -10.42
CA PHE A 93 -2.34 15.80 -9.64
C PHE A 93 -2.26 17.11 -10.44
N PRO A 94 -2.37 18.28 -9.79
CA PRO A 94 -2.11 19.57 -10.43
C PRO A 94 -0.72 19.61 -11.11
N PRO A 95 -0.54 20.42 -12.17
CA PRO A 95 0.78 20.72 -12.72
C PRO A 95 1.75 21.15 -11.61
N ASP A 96 3.02 20.78 -11.74
CA ASP A 96 4.11 21.12 -10.81
C ASP A 96 3.98 20.52 -9.39
N THR A 97 3.04 19.58 -9.17
CA THR A 97 2.98 18.84 -7.91
C THR A 97 4.26 18.02 -7.71
N ASP A 98 4.96 18.25 -6.60
CA ASP A 98 6.01 17.36 -6.13
C ASP A 98 5.36 16.07 -5.58
N ILE A 99 5.25 15.07 -6.46
CA ILE A 99 4.66 13.77 -6.12
C ILE A 99 5.49 13.06 -5.04
N GLU A 100 6.82 13.17 -5.05
CA GLU A 100 7.66 12.57 -3.99
C GLU A 100 7.33 13.14 -2.62
N ALA A 101 7.08 14.45 -2.53
CA ALA A 101 6.67 15.10 -1.29
C ALA A 101 5.28 14.61 -0.82
N VAL A 102 4.36 14.28 -1.73
CA VAL A 102 3.05 13.69 -1.40
C VAL A 102 3.21 12.31 -0.78
N TYR A 103 3.99 11.41 -1.39
CA TYR A 103 4.27 10.09 -0.81
C TYR A 103 5.00 10.20 0.53
N SER A 104 5.95 11.14 0.64
CA SER A 104 6.66 11.41 1.90
C SER A 104 5.71 11.93 3.00
N ALA A 105 4.70 12.73 2.65
CA ALA A 105 3.69 13.19 3.59
C ALA A 105 2.80 12.03 4.08
N ALA A 106 2.38 11.13 3.18
CA ALA A 106 1.66 9.92 3.54
C ALA A 106 2.49 9.04 4.50
N ALA A 107 3.77 8.81 4.20
CA ALA A 107 4.66 8.06 5.07
C ALA A 107 4.73 8.62 6.49
N ARG A 108 4.92 9.93 6.64
CA ARG A 108 4.92 10.57 7.96
C ARG A 108 3.58 10.39 8.70
N ALA A 109 2.45 10.45 7.99
CA ALA A 109 1.14 10.25 8.59
C ALA A 109 0.97 8.81 9.12
N PHE A 110 1.39 7.80 8.36
CA PHE A 110 1.32 6.40 8.79
C PHE A 110 2.33 6.07 9.89
N ASP A 111 3.52 6.65 9.85
CA ASP A 111 4.51 6.51 10.93
C ASP A 111 3.97 7.10 12.24
N ALA A 112 3.32 8.26 12.18
CA ALA A 112 2.66 8.87 13.32
C ALA A 112 1.50 7.97 13.80
N ALA A 113 0.60 7.53 12.92
CA ALA A 113 -0.52 6.67 13.30
C ALA A 113 -0.07 5.38 13.98
N ARG A 114 0.96 4.72 13.43
CA ARG A 114 1.57 3.51 14.01
C ARG A 114 2.12 3.77 15.41
N ALA A 115 2.77 4.91 15.63
CA ALA A 115 3.32 5.27 16.94
C ALA A 115 2.25 5.50 18.02
N HIS A 116 1.03 5.88 17.64
CA HIS A 116 -0.08 6.10 18.58
C HIS A 116 -0.75 4.79 19.04
N GLY A 117 -0.55 3.69 18.30
CA GLY A 117 -1.03 2.35 18.62
C GLY A 117 -2.57 2.21 18.63
N PRO A 118 -3.11 0.98 18.49
CA PRO A 118 -4.52 0.73 18.71
C PRO A 118 -4.80 0.76 20.23
N GLY A 119 -5.00 1.94 20.82
CA GLY A 119 -5.30 2.00 22.26
C GLY A 119 -5.18 3.30 23.05
N GLN A 120 -4.97 4.48 22.45
CA GLN A 120 -5.15 5.75 23.17
C GLN A 120 -6.50 6.42 22.85
N SER A 121 -7.58 5.65 22.90
CA SER A 121 -8.89 6.24 23.16
C SER A 121 -8.91 6.75 24.59
N GLN A 122 -8.68 8.05 24.72
CA GLN A 122 -8.81 8.81 25.95
C GLN A 122 -10.17 8.46 26.60
N LYS A 123 -10.15 7.73 27.73
CA LYS A 123 -11.35 7.58 28.56
C LYS A 123 -11.79 9.00 28.98
N PRO A 124 -13.08 9.36 28.86
CA PRO A 124 -13.55 10.63 29.40
C PRO A 124 -13.28 10.62 30.90
N VAL A 125 -12.61 11.66 31.41
CA VAL A 125 -12.60 11.95 32.84
C VAL A 125 -14.03 12.33 33.21
N ALA A 126 -14.65 11.51 34.04
CA ALA A 126 -15.91 11.82 34.72
C ALA A 126 -15.64 12.60 36.00
#